data_AF-A0A9N8N534-F1
#
_entry.id   AF-A0A9N8N534-F1
#
_cell.length_a   1.000
_cell.length_b   1.000
_cell.length_c   1.000
_cell.angle_alpha   90.00
_cell.angle_beta   90.00
_cell.angle_gamma   90.00
#
_symmetry.space_group_name_H-M   'P 1'
#
loop_
_entity.id
_entity.type
_entity.pdbx_description
1 polymer ?
#
loop_
_entity_poly.entity_id
_entity_poly.type
_entity_poly.pdbx_seq_one_letter_code
_entity_poly.pdbx_strand_id
1 'polypeptide(L)'
;MSILVTSASGSNGDGYGALLSFRLDGTFMGSFSDDPRIVDPRGMSVSPDLQHLYVNSGNDRILALDTKGMVVRDTGSVPGLNAGGANLGPDERYYVGLRSARTIAAFPPSLDGAAQSLLPVGVVPYPRGFAFGTDGKLFLASGIGPDGEGENNIVVFDPDGGLHASRFITDDAVSPLDLTIGPNGNVLVSSEFPFGKPGAVCTVREYDSSTGSLVRVFRVDRNMSFHRPRGLRFDPEGYLFCVARDTVVAFDFVDGRCLGPVIDMPRLNGQAIAFFA
;
A
#
# COMPACT_ATOMS: atom_id res chain seq x y z
N MET A 1 18.70 1.89 8.48
CA MET A 1 17.29 2.25 8.26
C MET A 1 17.18 3.43 7.31
N SER A 2 16.47 3.24 6.21
CA SER A 2 16.14 4.22 5.18
C SER A 2 14.64 4.16 4.88
N ILE A 3 14.07 5.25 4.39
CA ILE A 3 12.73 5.27 3.82
C ILE A 3 12.84 4.81 2.36
N LEU A 4 12.11 3.76 2.01
CA LEU A 4 12.02 3.28 0.63
C LEU A 4 10.64 3.61 0.06
N VAL A 5 10.62 4.10 -1.18
CA VAL A 5 9.38 4.43 -1.90
C VAL A 5 9.40 3.82 -3.30
N THR A 6 8.33 3.12 -3.67
CA THR A 6 8.13 2.68 -5.04
C THR A 6 7.52 3.82 -5.86
N SER A 7 8.19 4.17 -6.96
CA SER A 7 7.78 5.23 -7.87
C SER A 7 7.23 4.62 -9.17
N ALA A 8 5.92 4.73 -9.39
CA ALA A 8 5.29 4.19 -10.59
C ALA A 8 5.51 5.07 -11.83
N SER A 9 5.60 4.44 -13.00
CA SER A 9 5.85 5.06 -14.31
C SER A 9 4.94 4.50 -15.40
N GLY A 10 5.10 4.98 -16.64
CA GLY A 10 4.40 4.42 -17.81
C GLY A 10 2.88 4.62 -17.76
N SER A 11 2.12 3.56 -18.04
CA SER A 11 0.66 3.61 -18.13
C SER A 11 -0.04 3.97 -16.81
N ASN A 12 0.67 3.92 -15.67
CA ASN A 12 0.12 4.20 -14.35
C ASN A 12 0.71 5.48 -13.70
N GLY A 13 1.56 6.22 -14.42
CA GLY A 13 1.91 7.59 -14.09
C GLY A 13 3.24 8.07 -14.64
N ASP A 14 3.60 9.29 -14.27
CA ASP A 14 4.70 10.07 -14.81
C ASP A 14 5.97 10.04 -13.95
N GLY A 15 6.10 9.04 -13.07
CA GLY A 15 7.21 8.92 -12.13
C GLY A 15 8.48 8.26 -12.66
N TYR A 16 9.33 7.81 -11.75
CA TYR A 16 10.69 7.36 -12.02
C TYR A 16 10.80 5.87 -12.40
N GLY A 17 9.76 5.06 -12.12
CA GLY A 17 9.77 3.65 -12.47
C GLY A 17 10.77 2.83 -11.66
N ALA A 18 11.08 3.29 -10.44
CA ALA A 18 12.20 2.83 -9.64
C ALA A 18 11.81 2.65 -8.17
N LEU A 19 12.64 1.91 -7.44
CA LEU A 19 12.62 1.85 -5.98
C LEU A 19 13.61 2.87 -5.44
N LEU A 20 13.09 3.97 -4.88
CA LEU A 20 13.89 5.12 -4.43
C LEU A 20 14.19 5.00 -2.93
N SER A 21 15.37 5.45 -2.54
CA SER A 21 15.83 5.46 -1.14
C SER A 21 16.04 6.89 -0.64
N PHE A 22 15.66 7.12 0.62
CA PHE A 22 15.81 8.38 1.32
C PHE A 22 16.29 8.12 2.75
N ARG A 23 17.03 9.06 3.31
CA ARG A 23 17.27 9.10 4.76
C ARG A 23 15.97 9.36 5.51
N LEU A 24 15.95 9.09 6.82
CA LEU A 24 14.79 9.36 7.68
C LEU A 24 14.43 10.86 7.73
N ASP A 25 15.39 11.75 7.46
CA ASP A 25 15.15 13.19 7.32
C ASP A 25 14.60 13.61 5.94
N GLY A 26 14.34 12.63 5.05
CA GLY A 26 13.84 12.85 3.70
C GLY A 26 14.90 13.12 2.63
N THR A 27 16.19 13.16 2.98
CA THR A 27 17.25 13.38 1.99
C THR A 27 17.31 12.23 0.99
N PHE A 28 17.15 12.54 -0.31
CA PHE A 28 17.24 11.55 -1.38
C PHE A 28 18.65 10.93 -1.48
N MET A 29 18.70 9.59 -1.56
CA MET A 29 19.94 8.81 -1.62
C MET A 29 20.18 8.14 -2.97
N GLY A 30 19.23 8.21 -3.90
CA GLY A 30 19.28 7.49 -5.18
C GLY A 30 18.31 6.31 -5.24
N SER A 31 18.47 5.47 -6.25
CA SER A 31 17.79 4.16 -6.31
C SER A 31 18.32 3.26 -5.20
N PHE A 32 17.43 2.50 -4.55
CA PHE A 32 17.87 1.43 -3.65
C PHE A 32 18.45 0.24 -4.41
N SER A 33 17.97 0.01 -5.63
CA SER A 33 18.44 -1.04 -6.52
C SER A 33 18.37 -0.56 -7.96
N ASP A 34 19.41 -0.84 -8.73
CA ASP A 34 19.49 -0.57 -10.17
C ASP A 34 19.18 -1.82 -11.01
N ASP A 35 18.59 -2.86 -10.40
CA ASP A 35 18.23 -4.08 -11.11
C ASP A 35 17.20 -3.78 -12.22
N PRO A 36 17.49 -4.09 -13.50
CA PRO A 36 16.63 -3.73 -14.62
C PRO A 36 15.29 -4.47 -14.63
N ARG A 37 15.10 -5.48 -13.76
CA ARG A 37 13.82 -6.17 -13.60
C ARG A 37 12.81 -5.36 -12.78
N ILE A 38 13.24 -4.33 -12.05
CA ILE A 38 12.37 -3.40 -11.31
C ILE A 38 11.90 -2.31 -12.28
N VAL A 39 10.65 -2.42 -12.72
CA VAL A 39 10.04 -1.48 -13.65
C VAL A 39 8.62 -1.18 -13.18
N ASP A 40 8.20 0.09 -13.19
CA ASP A 40 6.88 0.51 -12.67
C ASP A 40 6.49 -0.18 -11.33
N PRO A 41 7.35 -0.14 -10.29
CA PRO A 41 7.09 -0.90 -9.08
C PRO A 41 5.90 -0.33 -8.29
N ARG A 42 5.17 -1.21 -7.59
CA ARG A 42 3.93 -0.84 -6.87
C ARG A 42 3.97 -1.26 -5.40
N GLY A 43 3.29 -2.35 -5.03
CA GLY A 43 3.29 -2.86 -3.66
C GLY A 43 4.67 -3.31 -3.20
N MET A 44 4.96 -3.11 -1.91
CA MET A 44 6.15 -3.64 -1.26
C MET A 44 5.90 -3.98 0.20
N SER A 45 6.70 -4.90 0.75
CA SER A 45 6.65 -5.29 2.16
C SER A 45 8.01 -5.82 2.61
N VAL A 46 8.37 -5.54 3.86
CA VAL A 46 9.63 -5.96 4.48
C VAL A 46 9.37 -7.22 5.31
N SER A 47 10.25 -8.21 5.20
CA SER A 47 10.17 -9.44 6.01
C SER A 47 10.30 -9.18 7.51
N PRO A 48 9.70 -10.02 8.37
CA PRO A 48 9.83 -9.87 9.82
C PRO A 48 11.27 -9.87 10.34
N ASP A 49 12.17 -10.61 9.67
CA ASP A 49 13.61 -10.66 9.99
C ASP A 49 14.39 -9.42 9.50
N LEU A 50 13.72 -8.49 8.80
CA LEU A 50 14.28 -7.30 8.17
C LEU A 50 15.43 -7.60 7.19
N GLN A 51 15.51 -8.83 6.67
CA GLN A 51 16.55 -9.22 5.72
C GLN A 51 16.11 -9.11 4.27
N HIS A 52 14.81 -9.09 4.01
CA HIS A 52 14.25 -9.11 2.67
C HIS A 52 13.20 -8.00 2.46
N LEU A 53 13.28 -7.32 1.33
CA LEU A 53 12.24 -6.45 0.82
C LEU A 53 11.59 -7.09 -0.40
N TYR A 54 10.31 -7.40 -0.31
CA TYR A 54 9.51 -7.88 -1.43
C TYR A 54 8.93 -6.70 -2.19
N VAL A 55 9.03 -6.72 -3.52
CA VAL A 55 8.53 -5.67 -4.41
C VAL A 55 7.81 -6.25 -5.62
N ASN A 56 6.63 -5.70 -5.89
CA ASN A 56 5.88 -5.96 -7.11
C ASN A 56 6.46 -5.12 -8.25
N SER A 57 6.85 -5.77 -9.35
CA SER A 57 7.29 -5.12 -10.59
C SER A 57 6.19 -5.17 -11.65
N GLY A 58 6.07 -4.08 -12.42
CA GLY A 58 5.04 -3.88 -13.44
C GLY A 58 5.14 -4.79 -14.67
N ASN A 59 6.22 -5.56 -14.80
CA ASN A 59 6.39 -6.61 -15.82
C ASN A 59 5.88 -7.98 -15.35
N ASP A 60 4.81 -7.98 -14.54
CA ASP A 60 4.17 -9.17 -13.99
C ASP A 60 5.16 -10.05 -13.20
N ARG A 61 5.90 -9.47 -12.27
CA ARG A 61 6.95 -10.15 -11.50
C ARG A 61 6.96 -9.69 -10.05
N ILE A 62 7.43 -10.57 -9.16
CA ILE A 62 7.75 -10.23 -7.77
C ILE A 62 9.23 -10.53 -7.54
N LEU A 63 9.91 -9.61 -6.87
CA LEU A 63 11.31 -9.74 -6.48
C LEU A 63 11.41 -9.66 -4.96
N ALA A 64 12.37 -10.38 -4.37
CA ALA A 64 12.85 -10.10 -3.02
C ALA A 64 14.30 -9.61 -3.09
N LEU A 65 14.57 -8.48 -2.45
CA LEU A 65 15.88 -7.86 -2.38
C LEU A 65 16.47 -8.02 -0.98
N ASP A 66 17.79 -8.16 -0.88
CA ASP A 66 18.50 -8.07 0.40
C ASP A 66 18.66 -6.62 0.87
N THR A 67 19.26 -6.43 2.06
CA THR A 67 19.52 -5.10 2.66
C THR A 67 20.46 -4.20 1.85
N LYS A 68 21.14 -4.74 0.84
CA LYS A 68 22.01 -4.01 -0.09
C LYS A 68 21.33 -3.71 -1.43
N GLY A 69 20.06 -4.08 -1.59
CA GLY A 69 19.31 -3.87 -2.82
C GLY A 69 19.60 -4.93 -3.90
N MET A 70 20.25 -6.04 -3.55
CA MET A 70 20.50 -7.13 -4.50
C MET A 70 19.30 -8.06 -4.55
N VAL A 71 18.83 -8.40 -5.75
CA VAL A 71 17.77 -9.39 -5.93
C VAL A 71 18.28 -10.78 -5.51
N VAL A 72 17.62 -11.36 -4.51
CA VAL A 72 17.93 -12.70 -3.98
C VAL A 72 16.83 -13.72 -4.26
N ARG A 73 15.60 -13.27 -4.59
CA ARG A 73 14.49 -14.13 -5.03
C ARG A 73 13.71 -13.47 -6.15
N ASP A 74 13.16 -14.28 -7.02
CA ASP A 74 12.52 -13.84 -8.26
C ASP A 74 11.51 -14.88 -8.74
N THR A 75 10.25 -14.47 -8.92
CA THR A 75 9.21 -15.37 -9.44
C THR A 75 9.37 -15.69 -10.92
N GLY A 76 10.22 -14.97 -11.64
CA GLY A 76 10.08 -14.85 -13.09
C GLY A 76 8.84 -14.04 -13.47
N SER A 77 8.50 -14.05 -14.76
CA SER A 77 7.26 -13.46 -15.24
C SER A 77 6.09 -14.40 -14.92
N VAL A 78 5.05 -13.85 -14.30
CA VAL A 78 3.82 -14.53 -13.88
C VAL A 78 2.66 -13.96 -14.70
N PRO A 79 2.28 -14.58 -15.83
CA PRO A 79 1.32 -13.99 -16.76
C PRO A 79 0.01 -13.54 -16.10
N GLY A 80 -0.36 -12.28 -16.31
CA GLY A 80 -1.62 -11.74 -15.81
C GLY A 80 -1.60 -11.36 -14.33
N LEU A 81 -0.42 -11.35 -13.68
CA LEU A 81 -0.26 -10.91 -12.29
C LEU A 81 -0.87 -9.53 -12.06
N ASN A 82 -0.53 -8.56 -12.92
CA ASN A 82 -0.92 -7.14 -12.83
C ASN A 82 -1.00 -6.67 -11.37
N ALA A 83 0.12 -6.83 -10.66
CA ALA A 83 0.19 -6.65 -9.23
C ALA A 83 -0.16 -5.22 -8.80
N GLY A 84 -0.89 -5.09 -7.70
CA GLY A 84 -1.23 -3.84 -7.02
C GLY A 84 -0.47 -3.69 -5.71
N GLY A 85 -1.22 -3.39 -4.64
CA GLY A 85 -0.72 -3.43 -3.27
C GLY A 85 -0.32 -4.84 -2.83
N ALA A 86 0.54 -4.94 -1.82
CA ALA A 86 1.01 -6.20 -1.28
C ALA A 86 1.47 -6.08 0.17
N ASN A 87 1.36 -7.18 0.90
CA ASN A 87 1.79 -7.30 2.29
C ASN A 87 2.22 -8.75 2.56
N LEU A 88 3.14 -8.94 3.51
CA LEU A 88 3.29 -10.25 4.13
C LEU A 88 2.11 -10.51 5.06
N GLY A 89 1.56 -11.71 4.99
CA GLY A 89 0.50 -12.15 5.89
C GLY A 89 1.05 -12.76 7.18
N PRO A 90 0.17 -13.15 8.11
CA PRO A 90 0.56 -13.76 9.39
C PRO A 90 1.28 -15.11 9.24
N ASP A 91 1.20 -15.74 8.08
CA ASP A 91 1.89 -16.97 7.72
C ASP A 91 3.15 -16.74 6.87
N GLU A 92 3.66 -15.49 6.86
CA GLU A 92 4.86 -15.03 6.15
C GLU A 92 4.80 -15.15 4.61
N ARG A 93 3.70 -15.65 4.04
CA ARG A 93 3.48 -15.62 2.60
C ARG A 93 3.35 -14.18 2.12
N TYR A 94 3.78 -13.92 0.90
CA TYR A 94 3.65 -12.61 0.26
C TYR A 94 2.33 -12.53 -0.48
N TYR A 95 1.40 -11.75 0.04
CA TYR A 95 0.09 -11.54 -0.53
C TYR A 95 0.12 -10.36 -1.48
N VAL A 96 -0.52 -10.52 -2.63
CA VAL A 96 -0.51 -9.56 -3.72
C VAL A 96 -1.93 -9.36 -4.24
N GLY A 97 -2.34 -8.10 -4.34
CA GLY A 97 -3.57 -7.75 -5.04
C GLY A 97 -3.40 -7.91 -6.55
N LEU A 98 -4.27 -8.70 -7.18
CA LEU A 98 -4.33 -8.90 -8.62
C LEU A 98 -5.37 -7.94 -9.20
N ARG A 99 -4.93 -6.84 -9.80
CA ARG A 99 -5.85 -5.75 -10.22
C ARG A 99 -6.82 -6.20 -11.31
N SER A 100 -6.34 -6.96 -12.30
CA SER A 100 -7.18 -7.46 -13.40
C SER A 100 -8.18 -8.53 -12.94
N ALA A 101 -7.70 -9.49 -12.14
CA ALA A 101 -8.53 -10.57 -11.61
C ALA A 101 -9.41 -10.13 -10.43
N ARG A 102 -9.19 -8.92 -9.91
CA ARG A 102 -9.95 -8.32 -8.81
C ARG A 102 -9.99 -9.21 -7.57
N THR A 103 -8.84 -9.74 -7.18
CA THR A 103 -8.68 -10.69 -6.06
C THR A 103 -7.30 -10.55 -5.39
N ILE A 104 -7.04 -11.34 -4.35
CA ILE A 104 -5.76 -11.46 -3.67
C ILE A 104 -5.20 -12.88 -3.90
N ALA A 105 -3.91 -12.97 -4.22
CA ALA A 105 -3.16 -14.22 -4.28
C ALA A 105 -1.99 -14.21 -3.30
N ALA A 106 -1.59 -15.38 -2.81
CA ALA A 106 -0.45 -15.58 -1.92
C ALA A 106 0.68 -16.30 -2.66
N PHE A 107 1.90 -15.83 -2.43
CA PHE A 107 3.13 -16.45 -2.92
C PHE A 107 3.92 -17.03 -1.75
N PRO A 108 4.59 -18.19 -1.92
CA PRO A 108 5.48 -18.71 -0.90
C PRO A 108 6.61 -17.70 -0.64
N PRO A 109 7.16 -17.61 0.60
CA PRO A 109 8.21 -16.65 0.93
C PRO A 109 9.47 -16.80 0.04
N SER A 110 9.76 -18.02 -0.40
CA SER A 110 10.86 -18.35 -1.32
C SER A 110 10.66 -17.81 -2.75
N LEU A 111 9.42 -17.45 -3.14
CA LEU A 111 9.02 -17.04 -4.50
C LEU A 111 9.27 -18.09 -5.60
N ASP A 112 9.55 -19.35 -5.25
CA ASP A 112 9.84 -20.45 -6.18
C ASP A 112 8.62 -21.34 -6.50
N GLY A 113 7.48 -21.07 -5.88
CA GLY A 113 6.23 -21.82 -6.07
C GLY A 113 5.13 -21.00 -6.76
N ALA A 114 4.07 -21.71 -7.14
CA ALA A 114 2.91 -21.11 -7.80
C ALA A 114 2.12 -20.18 -6.85
N ALA A 115 1.52 -19.14 -7.43
CA ALA A 115 0.55 -18.29 -6.75
C ALA A 115 -0.66 -19.13 -6.32
N GLN A 116 -1.10 -18.94 -5.07
CA GLN A 116 -2.31 -19.56 -4.54
C GLN A 116 -3.39 -18.49 -4.41
N SER A 117 -4.56 -18.70 -5.03
CA SER A 117 -5.69 -17.78 -4.86
C SER A 117 -6.16 -17.82 -3.41
N LEU A 118 -6.21 -16.66 -2.75
CA LEU A 118 -6.76 -16.56 -1.39
C LEU A 118 -8.27 -16.33 -1.45
N LEU A 119 -8.70 -15.41 -2.32
CA LEU A 119 -10.10 -15.02 -2.47
C LEU A 119 -10.63 -15.39 -3.87
N PRO A 120 -11.95 -15.51 -4.05
CA PRO A 120 -12.54 -15.67 -5.38
C PRO A 120 -12.18 -14.52 -6.33
N VAL A 121 -12.16 -14.79 -7.63
CA VAL A 121 -12.02 -13.76 -8.68
C VAL A 121 -13.20 -12.79 -8.62
N GLY A 122 -12.96 -11.50 -8.80
CA GLY A 122 -14.03 -10.51 -8.82
C GLY A 122 -14.64 -10.21 -7.44
N VAL A 123 -13.90 -10.45 -6.35
CA VAL A 123 -14.41 -10.31 -4.99
C VAL A 123 -14.83 -8.88 -4.64
N VAL A 124 -14.20 -7.90 -5.30
CA VAL A 124 -14.59 -6.49 -5.25
C VAL A 124 -14.52 -5.86 -6.64
N PRO A 125 -15.32 -4.82 -6.95
CA PRO A 125 -15.28 -4.19 -8.27
C PRO A 125 -13.94 -3.55 -8.62
N TYR A 126 -13.25 -2.94 -7.65
CA TYR A 126 -11.93 -2.34 -7.84
C TYR A 126 -11.07 -2.45 -6.57
N PRO A 127 -10.21 -3.49 -6.45
CA PRO A 127 -9.37 -3.65 -5.28
C PRO A 127 -8.24 -2.62 -5.27
N ARG A 128 -7.89 -2.16 -4.07
CA ARG A 128 -6.76 -1.26 -3.86
C ARG A 128 -5.80 -1.83 -2.82
N GLY A 129 -5.67 -1.18 -1.68
CA GLY A 129 -4.91 -1.68 -0.54
C GLY A 129 -5.63 -2.76 0.24
N PHE A 130 -4.86 -3.51 1.03
CA PHE A 130 -5.39 -4.44 2.01
C PHE A 130 -4.40 -4.60 3.17
N ALA A 131 -4.85 -5.17 4.28
CA ALA A 131 -4.01 -5.55 5.41
C ALA A 131 -4.68 -6.65 6.22
N PHE A 132 -3.87 -7.35 7.01
CA PHE A 132 -4.34 -8.36 7.96
C PHE A 132 -4.42 -7.75 9.36
N GLY A 133 -5.59 -7.91 10.00
CA GLY A 133 -5.76 -7.65 11.42
C GLY A 133 -4.98 -8.63 12.28
N THR A 134 -4.78 -8.29 13.55
CA THR A 134 -4.13 -9.18 14.53
C THR A 134 -4.96 -10.45 14.81
N ASP A 135 -6.26 -10.43 14.51
CA ASP A 135 -7.15 -11.59 14.56
C ASP A 135 -7.12 -12.43 13.27
N GLY A 136 -6.25 -12.08 12.31
CA GLY A 136 -6.09 -12.75 11.03
C GLY A 136 -7.11 -12.36 9.95
N LYS A 137 -8.08 -11.47 10.26
CA LYS A 137 -9.03 -11.00 9.25
C LYS A 137 -8.32 -10.18 8.17
N LEU A 138 -8.77 -10.31 6.93
CA LEU A 138 -8.29 -9.51 5.82
C LEU A 138 -9.24 -8.34 5.59
N PHE A 139 -8.73 -7.12 5.69
CA PHE A 139 -9.44 -5.89 5.32
C PHE A 139 -8.99 -5.48 3.91
N LEU A 140 -9.93 -5.36 2.98
CA LEU A 140 -9.68 -5.03 1.57
C LEU A 140 -10.38 -3.72 1.22
N ALA A 141 -9.61 -2.71 0.79
CA ALA A 141 -10.17 -1.49 0.22
C ALA A 141 -10.80 -1.79 -1.15
N SER A 142 -12.11 -1.57 -1.24
CA SER A 142 -12.86 -1.45 -2.50
C SER A 142 -13.00 0.04 -2.78
N GLY A 143 -12.32 0.53 -3.83
CA GLY A 143 -12.32 1.94 -4.20
C GLY A 143 -13.04 2.22 -5.52
N ILE A 144 -13.05 3.48 -5.95
CA ILE A 144 -13.46 3.88 -7.30
C ILE A 144 -12.26 3.85 -8.24
N GLY A 145 -12.38 3.17 -9.38
CA GLY A 145 -11.37 3.11 -10.43
C GLY A 145 -11.31 4.37 -11.30
N PRO A 146 -10.29 4.51 -12.18
CA PRO A 146 -10.19 5.62 -13.12
C PRO A 146 -11.36 5.72 -14.12
N ASP A 147 -12.03 4.60 -14.39
CA ASP A 147 -13.24 4.49 -15.20
C ASP A 147 -14.52 4.93 -14.45
N GLY A 148 -14.41 5.20 -13.14
CA GLY A 148 -15.54 5.57 -12.29
C GLY A 148 -16.29 4.39 -11.69
N GLU A 149 -15.92 3.16 -12.05
CA GLU A 149 -16.50 1.94 -11.50
C GLU A 149 -15.88 1.60 -10.15
N GLY A 150 -16.68 1.12 -9.19
CA GLY A 150 -16.16 0.78 -7.87
C GLY A 150 -17.13 0.97 -6.74
N GLU A 151 -16.61 0.85 -5.52
CA GLU A 151 -17.32 1.25 -4.31
C GLU A 151 -16.40 2.11 -3.43
N ASN A 152 -16.95 2.78 -2.42
CA ASN A 152 -16.19 3.56 -1.44
C ASN A 152 -16.29 2.85 -0.09
N ASN A 153 -15.62 1.71 0.06
CA ASN A 153 -15.85 0.83 1.21
C ASN A 153 -14.66 -0.11 1.51
N ILE A 154 -14.69 -0.74 2.68
CA ILE A 154 -13.82 -1.85 3.07
C ILE A 154 -14.65 -3.14 3.10
N VAL A 155 -14.13 -4.19 2.47
CA VAL A 155 -14.67 -5.55 2.55
C VAL A 155 -13.79 -6.35 3.50
N VAL A 156 -14.40 -7.15 4.37
CA VAL A 156 -13.68 -7.91 5.40
C VAL A 156 -13.91 -9.40 5.19
N PHE A 157 -12.83 -10.17 5.31
CA PHE A 157 -12.85 -11.62 5.23
C PHE A 157 -12.29 -12.22 6.52
N ASP A 158 -12.88 -13.34 6.95
CA ASP A 158 -12.37 -14.15 8.03
C ASP A 158 -11.06 -14.85 7.61
N PRO A 159 -10.24 -15.34 8.57
CA PRO A 159 -8.94 -15.96 8.27
C PRO A 159 -9.02 -17.17 7.32
N ASP A 160 -10.17 -17.82 7.23
CA ASP A 160 -10.43 -18.94 6.31
C ASP A 160 -10.83 -18.49 4.89
N GLY A 161 -10.88 -17.17 4.64
CA GLY A 161 -11.30 -16.57 3.37
C GLY A 161 -12.81 -16.36 3.24
N GLY A 162 -13.60 -16.73 4.25
CA GLY A 162 -15.04 -16.47 4.29
C GLY A 162 -15.35 -14.97 4.31
N LEU A 163 -16.40 -14.54 3.61
CA LEU A 163 -16.84 -13.14 3.63
C LEU A 163 -17.44 -12.80 5.00
N HIS A 164 -16.77 -11.94 5.75
CA HIS A 164 -17.22 -11.45 7.05
C HIS A 164 -18.19 -10.27 6.90
N ALA A 165 -17.81 -9.28 6.10
CA ALA A 165 -18.63 -8.10 5.83
C ALA A 165 -18.40 -7.59 4.40
N SER A 166 -19.47 -7.49 3.60
CA SER A 166 -19.42 -6.88 2.27
C SER A 166 -19.36 -5.34 2.32
N ARG A 167 -19.84 -4.74 3.43
CA ARG A 167 -19.74 -3.31 3.72
C ARG A 167 -19.41 -3.09 5.19
N PHE A 168 -18.13 -2.84 5.46
CA PHE A 168 -17.63 -2.71 6.82
C PHE A 168 -17.78 -1.29 7.38
N ILE A 169 -17.67 -0.27 6.53
CA ILE A 169 -17.78 1.13 6.95
C ILE A 169 -19.02 1.80 6.34
N THR A 170 -19.56 2.80 7.03
CA THR A 170 -20.70 3.62 6.58
C THR A 170 -20.32 5.08 6.28
N ASP A 171 -19.01 5.39 6.29
CA ASP A 171 -18.47 6.71 6.00
C ASP A 171 -18.65 7.07 4.51
N ASP A 172 -19.46 8.08 4.23
CA ASP A 172 -19.78 8.54 2.88
C ASP A 172 -18.72 9.49 2.30
N ALA A 173 -17.76 9.94 3.13
CA ALA A 173 -16.72 10.88 2.76
C ALA A 173 -15.36 10.21 2.51
N VAL A 174 -15.35 8.88 2.33
CA VAL A 174 -14.15 8.10 2.04
C VAL A 174 -14.12 7.66 0.58
N SER A 175 -12.94 7.71 0.00
CA SER A 175 -12.57 7.00 -1.23
C SER A 175 -11.22 6.34 -0.96
N PRO A 176 -11.20 5.05 -0.58
CA PRO A 176 -10.00 4.41 -0.07
C PRO A 176 -8.97 4.21 -1.19
N LEU A 177 -7.69 4.40 -0.89
CA LEU A 177 -6.57 4.28 -1.83
C LEU A 177 -5.56 3.21 -1.40
N ASP A 178 -5.30 3.10 -0.11
CA ASP A 178 -4.59 2.00 0.55
C ASP A 178 -5.09 1.87 2.01
N LEU A 179 -4.69 0.80 2.72
CA LEU A 179 -4.95 0.68 4.15
C LEU A 179 -3.83 -0.05 4.91
N THR A 180 -3.76 0.16 6.22
CA THR A 180 -2.86 -0.53 7.15
C THR A 180 -3.54 -0.72 8.50
N ILE A 181 -2.98 -1.56 9.37
CA ILE A 181 -3.46 -1.75 10.74
C ILE A 181 -2.57 -0.95 11.70
N GLY A 182 -3.21 -0.14 12.55
CA GLY A 182 -2.55 0.67 13.56
C GLY A 182 -2.03 -0.18 14.73
N PRO A 183 -1.10 0.36 15.54
CA PRO A 183 -0.63 -0.28 16.78
C PRO A 183 -1.75 -0.61 17.79
N ASN A 184 -2.87 0.11 17.72
CA ASN A 184 -4.07 -0.13 18.52
C ASN A 184 -5.03 -1.16 17.90
N GLY A 185 -4.68 -1.77 16.76
CA GLY A 185 -5.50 -2.74 16.04
C GLY A 185 -6.56 -2.13 15.12
N ASN A 186 -6.68 -0.80 15.03
CA ASN A 186 -7.64 -0.13 14.16
C ASN A 186 -7.21 -0.12 12.70
N VAL A 187 -8.16 0.09 11.79
CA VAL A 187 -7.90 0.16 10.35
C VAL A 187 -7.65 1.62 9.95
N LEU A 188 -6.46 1.90 9.41
CA LEU A 188 -6.13 3.20 8.84
C LEU A 188 -6.23 3.16 7.33
N VAL A 189 -6.86 4.16 6.73
CA VAL A 189 -7.17 4.23 5.30
C VAL A 189 -6.68 5.55 4.73
N SER A 190 -5.88 5.50 3.67
CA SER A 190 -5.53 6.68 2.90
C SER A 190 -6.64 6.95 1.91
N SER A 191 -7.04 8.21 1.76
CA SER A 191 -8.24 8.55 1.02
C SER A 191 -8.13 9.86 0.25
N GLU A 192 -8.76 9.91 -0.92
CA GLU A 192 -8.96 11.12 -1.73
C GLU A 192 -10.42 11.17 -2.16
N PHE A 193 -11.24 11.99 -1.49
CA PHE A 193 -12.69 12.01 -1.73
C PHE A 193 -13.20 13.35 -2.29
N PRO A 194 -14.01 13.36 -3.35
CA PRO A 194 -14.28 12.24 -4.25
C PRO A 194 -13.07 11.93 -5.15
N PHE A 195 -12.80 10.65 -5.41
CA PHE A 195 -11.60 10.22 -6.12
C PHE A 195 -11.43 10.92 -7.48
N GLY A 196 -10.23 11.47 -7.72
CA GLY A 196 -9.86 12.06 -9.00
C GLY A 196 -10.63 13.32 -9.43
N LYS A 197 -11.44 13.93 -8.55
CA LYS A 197 -12.19 15.15 -8.88
C LYS A 197 -11.43 16.43 -8.49
N PRO A 198 -11.65 17.55 -9.20
CA PRO A 198 -11.19 18.86 -8.74
C PRO A 198 -11.71 19.15 -7.34
N GLY A 199 -10.83 19.58 -6.43
CA GLY A 199 -11.20 19.88 -5.04
C GLY A 199 -11.37 18.64 -4.15
N ALA A 200 -10.96 17.45 -4.60
CA ALA A 200 -10.93 16.27 -3.76
C ALA A 200 -10.11 16.51 -2.47
N VAL A 201 -10.62 16.01 -1.35
CA VAL A 201 -10.01 16.15 -0.04
C VAL A 201 -9.22 14.90 0.26
N CYS A 202 -7.91 15.07 0.45
CA CYS A 202 -7.02 13.98 0.84
C CYS A 202 -6.90 13.88 2.37
N THR A 203 -7.05 12.68 2.91
CA THR A 203 -7.02 12.40 4.36
C THR A 203 -6.43 11.04 4.64
N VAL A 204 -5.99 10.81 5.88
CA VAL A 204 -5.95 9.45 6.44
C VAL A 204 -7.08 9.32 7.45
N ARG A 205 -7.80 8.20 7.45
CA ARG A 205 -8.98 7.96 8.30
C ARG A 205 -8.76 6.70 9.11
N GLU A 206 -9.09 6.75 10.39
CA GLU A 206 -9.00 5.61 11.29
C GLU A 206 -10.38 5.11 11.65
N TYR A 207 -10.60 3.81 11.47
CA TYR A 207 -11.84 3.11 11.80
C TYR A 207 -11.58 2.05 12.86
N ASP A 208 -12.51 1.92 13.79
CA ASP A 208 -12.52 0.84 14.77
C ASP A 208 -12.61 -0.50 14.02
N SER A 209 -11.67 -1.41 14.27
CA SER A 209 -11.57 -2.66 13.50
C SER A 209 -12.65 -3.69 13.84
N SER A 210 -13.41 -3.48 14.91
CA SER A 210 -14.52 -4.36 15.29
C SER A 210 -15.87 -3.89 14.75
N THR A 211 -16.08 -2.57 14.66
CA THR A 211 -17.38 -1.98 14.32
C THR A 211 -17.40 -1.23 12.99
N GLY A 212 -16.24 -0.87 12.44
CA GLY A 212 -16.13 -0.01 11.26
C GLY A 212 -16.49 1.46 11.52
N SER A 213 -16.69 1.84 12.79
CA SER A 213 -17.00 3.23 13.17
C SER A 213 -15.79 4.13 12.94
N LEU A 214 -15.99 5.31 12.36
CA LEU A 214 -14.93 6.32 12.21
C LEU A 214 -14.49 6.81 13.59
N VAL A 215 -13.21 6.62 13.91
CA VAL A 215 -12.60 7.07 15.17
C VAL A 215 -12.11 8.51 15.03
N ARG A 216 -11.32 8.79 13.97
CA ARG A 216 -10.81 10.14 13.68
C ARG A 216 -10.30 10.28 12.25
N VAL A 217 -10.04 11.53 11.86
CA VAL A 217 -9.51 11.90 10.54
C VAL A 217 -8.23 12.70 10.71
N PHE A 218 -7.14 12.18 10.16
CA PHE A 218 -5.86 12.86 10.03
C PHE A 218 -5.92 13.77 8.81
N ARG A 219 -5.82 15.07 9.04
CA ARG A 219 -5.87 16.10 8.00
C ARG A 219 -4.52 16.76 7.84
N VAL A 220 -4.16 17.01 6.59
CA VAL A 220 -3.03 17.87 6.23
C VAL A 220 -3.50 19.30 6.03
N ASP A 221 -2.58 20.25 6.08
CA ASP A 221 -2.86 21.63 5.67
C ASP A 221 -3.26 21.65 4.18
N ARG A 222 -4.28 22.45 3.82
CA ARG A 222 -4.77 22.55 2.43
C ARG A 222 -3.73 23.12 1.47
N ASN A 223 -2.72 23.82 1.98
CA ASN A 223 -1.63 24.37 1.20
C ASN A 223 -0.50 23.35 0.94
N MET A 224 -0.55 22.17 1.58
CA MET A 224 0.41 21.10 1.32
C MET A 224 0.04 20.36 0.03
N SER A 225 1.06 19.97 -0.75
CA SER A 225 0.90 19.14 -1.94
C SER A 225 0.62 17.68 -1.55
N PHE A 226 -0.59 17.38 -1.07
CA PHE A 226 -1.01 16.04 -0.66
C PHE A 226 -2.16 15.57 -1.55
N HIS A 227 -1.79 14.89 -2.64
CA HIS A 227 -2.72 14.42 -3.66
C HIS A 227 -2.51 12.94 -3.91
N ARG A 228 -3.59 12.19 -4.13
CA ARG A 228 -3.55 10.73 -4.33
C ARG A 228 -2.71 10.01 -3.26
N PRO A 229 -3.03 10.13 -1.96
CA PRO A 229 -2.34 9.40 -0.90
C PRO A 229 -2.55 7.90 -1.09
N ARG A 230 -1.46 7.14 -1.21
CA ARG A 230 -1.49 5.68 -1.41
C ARG A 230 -0.88 5.02 -0.19
N GLY A 231 0.30 4.40 -0.34
CA GLY A 231 1.01 3.64 0.68
C GLY A 231 0.94 4.24 2.08
N LEU A 232 0.52 3.42 3.05
CA LEU A 232 0.55 3.76 4.47
C LEU A 232 1.43 2.78 5.25
N ARG A 233 2.38 3.28 6.03
CA ARG A 233 3.17 2.44 6.95
C ARG A 233 3.53 3.20 8.22
N PHE A 234 3.65 2.45 9.30
CA PHE A 234 4.30 2.93 10.51
C PHE A 234 5.81 2.74 10.39
N ASP A 235 6.57 3.70 10.91
CA ASP A 235 7.99 3.50 11.20
C ASP A 235 8.16 2.69 12.51
N PRO A 236 9.38 2.24 12.84
CA PRO A 236 9.66 1.53 14.09
C PRO A 236 9.34 2.33 15.36
N GLU A 237 9.34 3.66 15.27
CA GLU A 237 9.06 4.59 16.37
C GLU A 237 7.55 4.84 16.57
N GLY A 238 6.70 4.37 15.65
CA GLY A 238 5.24 4.45 15.74
C GLY A 238 4.62 5.69 15.07
N TYR A 239 5.40 6.46 14.31
CA TYR A 239 4.88 7.52 13.45
C TYR A 239 4.28 6.93 12.18
N LEU A 240 3.16 7.49 11.74
CA LEU A 240 2.48 7.06 10.53
C LEU A 240 2.98 7.87 9.34
N PHE A 241 3.43 7.18 8.29
CA PHE A 241 3.82 7.80 7.04
C PHE A 241 2.84 7.45 5.93
N CYS A 242 2.48 8.45 5.13
CA CYS A 242 1.67 8.29 3.95
C CYS A 242 2.43 8.81 2.72
N VAL A 243 2.70 7.91 1.77
CA VAL A 243 3.20 8.33 0.46
C VAL A 243 2.05 8.78 -0.41
N ALA A 244 2.22 9.91 -1.08
CA ALA A 244 1.29 10.50 -2.01
C ALA A 244 1.95 10.69 -3.38
N ARG A 245 1.30 11.45 -4.28
CA ARG A 245 1.82 11.64 -5.64
C ARG A 245 3.23 12.22 -5.63
N ASP A 246 3.49 13.33 -4.94
CA ASP A 246 4.79 14.02 -5.03
C ASP A 246 5.46 14.18 -3.65
N THR A 247 4.87 13.61 -2.59
CA THR A 247 5.33 13.79 -1.22
C THR A 247 5.20 12.50 -0.40
N VAL A 248 5.96 12.42 0.68
CA VAL A 248 5.67 11.56 1.83
C VAL A 248 5.39 12.47 3.02
N VAL A 249 4.23 12.30 3.66
CA VAL A 249 3.80 13.06 4.84
C VAL A 249 3.85 12.16 6.06
N ALA A 250 4.37 12.69 7.18
CA ALA A 250 4.34 12.01 8.47
C ALA A 250 3.23 12.56 9.38
N PHE A 251 2.70 11.69 10.22
CA PHE A 251 1.71 11.99 11.24
C PHE A 251 2.15 11.41 12.57
N ASP A 252 1.93 12.18 13.63
CA ASP A 252 1.95 11.64 14.98
C ASP A 252 0.67 10.82 15.17
N PHE A 253 0.84 9.51 15.35
CA PHE A 253 -0.30 8.62 15.49
C PHE A 253 -0.99 8.79 16.85
N VAL A 254 -0.28 9.23 17.90
CA VAL A 254 -0.87 9.33 19.24
C VAL A 254 -1.96 10.39 19.25
N ASP A 255 -1.66 11.60 18.78
CA ASP A 255 -2.59 12.73 18.82
C ASP A 255 -3.28 13.03 17.47
N GLY A 256 -2.80 12.43 16.37
CA GLY A 256 -3.36 12.61 15.03
C GLY A 256 -2.81 13.82 14.27
N ARG A 257 -1.79 14.51 14.80
CA ARG A 257 -1.22 15.72 14.21
C ARG A 257 -0.43 15.39 12.95
N CYS A 258 -0.66 16.16 11.88
CA CYS A 258 0.23 16.19 10.72
C CYS A 258 1.57 16.83 11.11
N LEU A 259 2.67 16.10 10.89
CA LEU A 259 4.03 16.57 11.15
C LEU A 259 4.64 17.31 9.95
N GLY A 260 3.98 17.23 8.79
CA GLY A 260 4.40 17.88 7.56
C GLY A 260 5.04 16.90 6.56
N PRO A 261 5.48 17.42 5.40
CA PRO A 261 6.17 16.60 4.40
C PRO A 261 7.55 16.23 4.93
N VAL A 262 7.89 14.95 4.85
CA VAL A 262 9.24 14.42 5.09
C VAL A 262 10.00 14.37 3.76
N ILE A 263 9.34 13.93 2.69
CA ILE A 263 9.89 13.94 1.33
C ILE A 263 9.02 14.84 0.48
N ASP A 264 9.65 15.74 -0.29
CA ASP A 264 9.02 16.48 -1.38
C ASP A 264 9.86 16.27 -2.64
N MET A 265 9.29 15.54 -3.60
CA MET A 265 9.98 15.13 -4.81
C MET A 265 8.99 15.15 -5.98
N PRO A 266 9.06 16.17 -6.85
CA PRO A 266 8.23 16.23 -8.04
C PRO A 266 8.36 14.96 -8.86
N ARG A 267 7.21 14.43 -9.35
CA ARG A 267 7.14 13.18 -10.10
C ARG A 267 7.51 11.94 -9.29
N LEU A 268 7.48 11.99 -7.95
CA LEU A 268 7.65 10.77 -7.15
C LEU A 268 6.65 9.69 -7.57
N ASN A 269 5.42 10.08 -7.92
CA ASN A 269 4.26 9.23 -8.15
C ASN A 269 4.24 7.99 -7.24
N GLY A 270 4.40 8.23 -5.94
CA GLY A 270 4.64 7.17 -4.98
C GLY A 270 3.45 6.20 -4.85
N GLN A 271 3.75 4.91 -4.70
CA GLN A 271 2.76 3.84 -4.58
C GLN A 271 2.74 3.21 -3.21
N ALA A 272 3.90 2.74 -2.75
CA ALA A 272 4.10 2.13 -1.45
C ALA A 272 5.33 2.75 -0.77
N ILE A 273 5.38 2.60 0.54
CA ILE A 273 6.47 3.04 1.40
C ILE A 273 6.88 1.87 2.31
N ALA A 274 8.14 1.81 2.70
CA ALA A 274 8.65 0.89 3.70
C ALA A 274 9.88 1.48 4.41
N PHE A 275 10.19 0.95 5.59
CA PHE A 275 11.42 1.25 6.33
C PHE A 275 12.31 0.02 6.28
N PHE A 276 13.50 0.16 5.70
CA PHE A 276 14.38 -0.98 5.42
C PHE A 276 15.86 -0.61 5.50
N ALA A 277 16.72 -1.63 5.53
CA ALA A 277 18.18 -1.63 5.75
C ALA A 277 18.63 -1.73 7.20
#